data_AF-A0A4Q4RSN7-F1
#
_entry.id   AF-A0A4Q4RSN7-F1
#
_cell.length_a   1.000
_cell.length_b   1.000
_cell.length_c   1.000
_cell.angle_alpha   90.00
_cell.angle_beta   90.00
_cell.angle_gamma   90.00
#
_symmetry.space_group_name_H-M   'P 1'
#
loop_
_entity.id
_entity.type
_entity.pdbx_description
1 polymer ?
#
loop_
_entity_poly.entity_id
_entity_poly.type
_entity_poly.pdbx_seq_one_letter_code
_entity_poly.pdbx_strand_id
1 'polypeptide(L)'
;GENSASYNNDTAEITAESEYMSEWRRDGPLGVLLGIVNYIKTLQQYALFADFQRLAYRELLADAPPNKRKILEPVKPVITRWNSFYSCFERAVQLQLAINAYASYYIKRIRDEDTYAESRRNKLPHALHWMRSDGLTTHDWAVVTEYIDALKPLKAATKRLKRRGNSGRFSCIAEVILVFEYILNYYESRVLAYEAVEYNAYNEAPEDHLAINMRAA
;
A
#
# COMPACT_ATOMS: atom_id res chain seq x y z
N GLY A 1 -0.65 -25.97 -35.24
CA GLY A 1 -0.80 -24.57 -35.67
C GLY A 1 -1.03 -23.76 -34.43
N GLU A 2 0.04 -23.22 -33.86
CA GLU A 2 -0.03 -22.41 -32.64
C GLU A 2 -0.29 -20.97 -33.07
N ASN A 3 -1.54 -20.54 -32.93
CA ASN A 3 -1.90 -19.16 -33.19
C ASN A 3 -1.47 -18.35 -31.94
N SER A 4 -0.25 -17.81 -31.96
CA SER A 4 0.34 -17.04 -30.86
C SER A 4 -0.50 -15.83 -30.43
N ALA A 5 -1.48 -15.44 -31.25
CA ALA A 5 -2.45 -14.40 -30.96
C ALA A 5 -3.54 -14.80 -29.93
N SER A 6 -3.71 -16.09 -29.63
CA SER A 6 -4.71 -16.56 -28.64
C SER A 6 -4.34 -16.23 -27.19
N TYR A 7 -3.08 -15.90 -26.92
CA TYR A 7 -2.59 -15.52 -25.58
C TYR A 7 -2.51 -13.99 -25.39
N ASN A 8 -2.93 -13.21 -26.39
CA ASN A 8 -2.93 -11.75 -26.28
C ASN A 8 -4.32 -11.29 -25.86
N ASN A 9 -4.40 -10.56 -24.73
CA ASN A 9 -5.60 -9.82 -24.36
C ASN A 9 -5.97 -8.83 -25.46
N ASP A 10 -7.25 -8.50 -25.58
CA ASP A 10 -7.70 -7.51 -26.57
C ASP A 10 -7.00 -6.17 -26.29
N THR A 11 -6.62 -5.43 -27.34
CA THR A 11 -5.89 -4.16 -27.17
C THR A 11 -6.72 -3.12 -26.42
N ALA A 12 -8.06 -3.20 -26.52
CA ALA A 12 -8.97 -2.40 -25.72
C ALA A 12 -8.90 -2.75 -24.22
N GLU A 13 -8.85 -4.04 -23.88
CA GLU A 13 -8.73 -4.52 -22.49
C GLU A 13 -7.39 -4.12 -21.87
N ILE A 14 -6.28 -4.25 -22.61
CA ILE A 14 -4.94 -3.81 -22.14
C ILE A 14 -4.92 -2.32 -21.82
N THR A 15 -5.60 -1.50 -22.64
CA THR A 15 -5.64 -0.05 -22.44
C THR A 15 -6.46 0.30 -21.20
N ALA A 16 -7.64 -0.31 -21.05
CA ALA A 16 -8.50 -0.12 -19.89
C ALA A 16 -7.82 -0.60 -18.59
N GLU A 17 -7.19 -1.78 -18.59
CA GLU A 17 -6.42 -2.30 -17.45
C GLU A 17 -5.27 -1.36 -17.08
N SER A 18 -4.56 -0.81 -18.07
CA SER A 18 -3.46 0.13 -17.83
C SER A 18 -3.95 1.45 -17.21
N GLU A 19 -5.09 1.97 -17.67
CA GLU A 19 -5.72 3.17 -17.09
C GLU A 19 -6.20 2.89 -15.67
N TYR A 20 -6.92 1.79 -15.45
CA TYR A 20 -7.37 1.36 -14.12
C TYR A 20 -6.19 1.17 -13.16
N MET A 21 -5.12 0.51 -13.59
CA MET A 21 -3.90 0.34 -12.78
C MET A 21 -3.19 1.67 -12.51
N SER A 22 -3.26 2.64 -13.43
CA SER A 22 -2.71 3.97 -13.21
C SER A 22 -3.52 4.75 -12.17
N GLU A 23 -4.84 4.70 -12.26
CA GLU A 23 -5.75 5.30 -11.29
C GLU A 23 -5.62 4.62 -9.92
N TRP A 24 -5.59 3.29 -9.86
CA TRP A 24 -5.41 2.56 -8.61
C TRP A 24 -4.05 2.86 -7.95
N ARG A 25 -2.99 3.03 -8.74
CA ARG A 25 -1.68 3.46 -8.24
C ARG A 25 -1.67 4.91 -7.74
N ARG A 26 -2.54 5.77 -8.28
CA ARG A 26 -2.61 7.20 -7.95
C ARG A 26 -3.57 7.48 -6.78
N ASP A 27 -4.75 6.90 -6.86
CA ASP A 27 -5.95 7.24 -6.10
C ASP A 27 -6.45 6.09 -5.23
N GLY A 28 -5.91 4.88 -5.42
CA GLY A 28 -6.18 3.75 -4.53
C GLY A 28 -5.52 3.91 -3.14
N PRO A 29 -5.86 3.02 -2.18
CA PRO A 29 -5.39 3.09 -0.79
C PRO A 29 -3.87 3.23 -0.65
N LEU A 30 -3.12 2.45 -1.44
CA LEU A 30 -1.65 2.49 -1.43
C LEU A 30 -1.12 3.80 -2.02
N GLY A 31 -1.74 4.31 -3.08
CA GLY A 31 -1.37 5.58 -3.72
C GLY A 31 -1.53 6.77 -2.77
N VAL A 32 -2.69 6.85 -2.11
CA VAL A 32 -3.00 7.86 -1.08
C VAL A 32 -2.00 7.77 0.08
N LEU A 33 -1.78 6.57 0.63
CA LEU A 33 -0.83 6.36 1.72
C LEU A 33 0.59 6.81 1.34
N LEU A 34 1.07 6.41 0.16
CA LEU A 34 2.38 6.82 -0.36
C LEU A 34 2.45 8.33 -0.59
N GLY A 35 1.37 8.94 -1.06
CA GLY A 35 1.24 10.39 -1.21
C GLY A 35 1.44 11.13 0.12
N ILE A 36 0.79 10.65 1.19
CA ILE A 36 0.93 11.23 2.54
C ILE A 36 2.36 11.05 3.07
N VAL A 37 2.90 9.82 3.02
CA VAL A 37 4.24 9.51 3.54
C VAL A 37 5.34 10.28 2.80
N ASN A 38 5.25 10.38 1.47
CA ASN A 38 6.23 11.11 0.66
C ASN A 38 6.12 12.62 0.83
N TYR A 39 4.94 13.13 1.19
CA TYR A 39 4.74 14.55 1.44
C TYR A 39 5.51 15.04 2.67
N ILE A 40 5.73 14.19 3.69
CA ILE A 40 6.52 14.50 4.89
C ILE A 40 8.02 14.53 4.52
N LYS A 41 8.55 15.70 4.19
CA LYS A 41 9.94 15.87 3.70
C LYS A 41 10.70 17.03 4.35
N THR A 42 10.00 18.01 4.93
CA THR A 42 10.63 19.17 5.59
C THR A 42 10.66 18.98 7.11
N LEU A 43 11.61 19.63 7.79
CA LEU A 43 11.70 19.60 9.25
C LEU A 43 10.38 20.01 9.94
N GLN A 44 9.68 21.00 9.39
CA GLN A 44 8.37 21.43 9.90
C GLN A 44 7.30 20.34 9.77
N GLN A 45 7.28 19.60 8.66
CA GLN A 45 6.35 18.49 8.48
C GLN A 45 6.66 17.32 9.41
N TYR A 46 7.94 17.01 9.61
CA TYR A 46 8.36 15.99 10.59
C TYR A 46 7.98 16.39 12.02
N ALA A 47 8.17 17.67 12.38
CA ALA A 47 7.77 18.17 13.70
C ALA A 47 6.25 18.07 13.91
N LEU A 48 5.47 18.54 12.94
CA LEU A 48 4.00 18.43 12.97
C LEU A 48 3.53 16.98 13.05
N PHE A 49 4.15 16.08 12.29
CA PHE A 49 3.82 14.65 12.34
C PHE A 49 4.18 14.01 13.69
N ALA A 50 5.30 14.44 14.29
CA ALA A 50 5.67 14.02 15.64
C ALA A 50 4.65 14.47 16.69
N ASP A 51 4.05 15.66 16.55
CA ASP A 51 2.98 16.12 17.43
C ASP A 51 1.73 15.24 17.34
N PHE A 52 1.32 14.84 16.14
CA PHE A 52 0.22 13.89 15.97
C PHE A 52 0.52 12.50 16.54
N GLN A 53 1.77 12.03 16.47
CA GLN A 53 2.18 10.79 17.17
C GLN A 53 2.05 10.94 18.69
N ARG A 54 2.50 12.06 19.26
CA ARG A 54 2.37 12.32 20.70
C ARG A 54 0.91 12.33 21.15
N LEU A 55 0.03 12.95 20.34
CA LEU A 55 -1.41 12.97 20.58
C LEU A 55 -1.98 11.54 20.58
N ALA A 56 -1.71 10.77 19.52
CA ALA A 56 -2.20 9.40 19.40
C ALA A 56 -1.72 8.48 20.54
N TYR A 57 -0.46 8.61 20.96
CA TYR A 57 0.07 7.86 22.11
C TYR A 57 -0.54 8.27 23.44
N ARG A 58 -0.91 9.54 23.61
CA ARG A 58 -1.60 9.99 24.84
C ARG A 58 -2.96 9.32 24.97
N GLU A 59 -3.69 9.19 23.86
CA GLU A 59 -5.03 8.61 23.82
C GLU A 59 -5.02 7.08 23.98
N LEU A 60 -4.11 6.37 23.31
CA LEU A 60 -4.06 4.90 23.33
C LEU A 60 -3.26 4.30 24.50
N LEU A 61 -2.25 5.00 24.98
CA LEU A 61 -1.19 4.43 25.81
C LEU A 61 -0.96 5.24 27.08
N ALA A 62 -2.03 5.80 27.67
CA ALA A 62 -1.98 6.62 28.88
C ALA A 62 -1.15 5.98 30.02
N ASP A 63 -1.17 4.65 30.12
CA ASP A 63 -0.43 3.86 31.14
C ASP A 63 0.80 3.10 30.61
N ALA A 64 1.12 3.21 29.31
CA ALA A 64 2.24 2.47 28.75
C ALA A 64 3.59 3.12 29.09
N PRO A 65 4.65 2.31 29.27
CA PRO A 65 5.97 2.82 29.63
C PRO A 65 6.57 3.73 28.55
N PRO A 66 7.46 4.68 28.91
CA PRO A 66 7.93 5.75 28.01
C PRO A 66 8.61 5.25 26.73
N ASN A 67 9.24 4.08 26.80
CA ASN A 67 9.89 3.40 25.68
C ASN A 67 8.90 3.00 24.56
N LYS A 68 7.62 2.78 24.87
CA LYS A 68 6.56 2.54 23.87
C LYS A 68 6.02 3.83 23.23
N ARG A 69 6.38 5.01 23.74
CA ARG A 69 5.99 6.32 23.19
C ARG A 69 7.08 6.96 22.32
N LYS A 70 8.02 6.15 21.83
CA LYS A 70 9.09 6.65 20.97
C LYS A 70 8.48 7.19 19.67
N ILE A 71 8.84 8.43 19.33
CA ILE A 71 8.50 9.01 18.04
C ILE A 71 9.27 8.27 16.97
N LEU A 72 8.55 7.77 15.98
CA LEU A 72 9.10 7.00 14.87
C LEU A 72 8.97 7.82 13.59
N GLU A 73 10.04 7.87 12.80
CA GLU A 73 9.97 8.50 11.49
C GLU A 73 9.18 7.62 10.50
N PRO A 74 8.40 8.22 9.58
CA PRO A 74 7.87 7.49 8.44
C PRO A 74 8.99 6.83 7.63
N VAL A 75 8.78 5.59 7.19
CA VAL A 75 9.70 4.91 6.29
C VAL A 75 9.27 5.21 4.85
N LYS A 76 10.13 5.86 4.08
CA LYS A 76 9.89 6.11 2.65
C LYS A 76 10.36 4.93 1.82
N PRO A 77 9.54 4.42 0.88
CA PRO A 77 9.97 3.36 0.02
C PRO A 77 10.93 3.89 -1.05
N VAL A 78 11.84 3.02 -1.47
CA VAL A 78 12.71 3.20 -2.63
C VAL A 78 12.03 2.52 -3.82
N ILE A 79 11.73 3.30 -4.85
CA ILE A 79 10.97 2.86 -6.03
C ILE A 79 11.59 1.60 -6.68
N THR A 80 12.92 1.51 -6.70
CA THR A 80 13.66 0.39 -7.30
C THR A 80 13.72 -0.86 -6.44
N ARG A 81 13.14 -0.87 -5.22
CA ARG A 81 13.25 -1.99 -4.27
C ARG A 81 11.90 -2.29 -3.63
N TRP A 82 11.21 -3.31 -4.12
CA TRP A 82 9.93 -3.78 -3.57
C TRP A 82 9.97 -3.99 -2.04
N ASN A 83 11.09 -4.49 -1.50
CA ASN A 83 11.29 -4.75 -0.06
C ASN A 83 11.10 -3.52 0.84
N SER A 84 11.30 -2.32 0.29
CA SER A 84 11.15 -1.06 0.99
C SER A 84 9.68 -0.63 1.10
N PHE A 85 8.83 -1.05 0.16
CA PHE A 85 7.38 -0.84 0.24
C PHE A 85 6.78 -1.64 1.39
N TYR A 86 7.18 -2.91 1.55
CA TYR A 86 6.80 -3.70 2.73
C TYR A 86 7.15 -2.97 4.03
N SER A 87 8.38 -2.47 4.16
CA SER A 87 8.83 -1.74 5.37
C SER A 87 8.13 -0.38 5.54
N CYS A 88 7.76 0.29 4.45
CA CYS A 88 6.95 1.50 4.47
C CYS A 88 5.57 1.22 5.05
N PHE A 89 4.88 0.21 4.51
CA PHE A 89 3.52 -0.15 4.93
C PHE A 89 3.48 -0.68 6.37
N GLU A 90 4.44 -1.50 6.79
CA GLU A 90 4.52 -1.97 8.16
C GLU A 90 4.69 -0.81 9.16
N ARG A 91 5.54 0.18 8.82
CA ARG A 91 5.68 1.41 9.61
C ARG A 91 4.41 2.28 9.55
N ALA A 92 3.74 2.33 8.41
CA ALA A 92 2.51 3.10 8.27
C ALA A 92 1.39 2.55 9.15
N VAL A 93 1.20 1.23 9.20
CA VAL A 93 0.21 0.59 10.09
C VAL A 93 0.55 0.86 11.56
N GLN A 94 1.83 0.80 11.95
CA GLN A 94 2.27 1.19 13.30
C GLN A 94 1.94 2.65 13.66
N LEU A 95 1.87 3.52 12.65
CA LEU A 95 1.62 4.95 12.79
C LEU A 95 0.24 5.37 12.26
N GLN A 96 -0.68 4.43 12.10
CA GLN A 96 -1.97 4.62 11.43
C GLN A 96 -2.74 5.83 11.96
N LEU A 97 -2.89 5.96 13.28
CA LEU A 97 -3.58 7.09 13.89
C LEU A 97 -2.91 8.44 13.58
N ALA A 98 -1.59 8.49 13.68
CA ALA A 98 -0.85 9.73 13.39
C ALA A 98 -0.94 10.11 11.91
N ILE A 99 -0.91 9.11 11.00
CA ILE A 99 -1.07 9.31 9.57
C ILE A 99 -2.47 9.86 9.25
N ASN A 100 -3.53 9.26 9.84
CA ASN A 100 -4.89 9.74 9.64
C ASN A 100 -5.10 11.16 10.16
N ALA A 101 -4.58 11.47 11.35
CA ALA A 101 -4.65 12.81 11.93
C ALA A 101 -3.89 13.84 11.07
N TYR A 102 -2.69 13.49 10.61
CA TYR A 102 -1.89 14.33 9.72
C TYR A 102 -2.58 14.58 8.37
N ALA A 103 -3.15 13.53 7.76
CA ALA A 103 -3.90 13.65 6.53
C ALA A 103 -5.13 14.56 6.71
N SER A 104 -5.92 14.33 7.76
CA SER A 104 -7.10 15.12 8.09
C SER A 104 -6.78 16.60 8.29
N TYR A 105 -5.64 16.91 8.91
CA TYR A 105 -5.17 18.28 9.07
C TYR A 105 -4.95 18.99 7.72
N TYR A 106 -4.24 18.34 6.79
CA TYR A 106 -3.99 18.95 5.47
C TYR A 106 -5.25 19.00 4.60
N ILE A 107 -6.09 17.95 4.64
CA ILE A 107 -7.36 17.93 3.91
C ILE A 107 -8.25 19.08 4.37
N LYS A 108 -8.41 19.27 5.68
CA LYS A 108 -9.17 20.40 6.23
C LYS A 108 -8.57 21.74 5.79
N ARG A 109 -7.25 21.90 5.88
CA ARG A 109 -6.58 23.14 5.49
C ARG A 109 -6.81 23.48 4.02
N ILE A 110 -6.63 22.51 3.12
CA ILE A 110 -6.86 22.72 1.68
C ILE A 110 -8.33 23.00 1.39
N ARG A 111 -9.27 22.33 2.07
CA ARG A 111 -10.70 22.61 1.93
C ARG A 111 -11.05 24.05 2.32
N ASP A 112 -10.46 24.55 3.41
CA ASP A 112 -10.66 25.93 3.88
C ASP A 112 -10.04 26.93 2.88
N GLU A 113 -8.84 26.65 2.34
CA GLU A 113 -8.18 27.46 1.30
C GLU A 113 -8.98 27.48 -0.03
N ASP A 114 -9.51 26.32 -0.45
CA ASP A 114 -10.35 26.17 -1.65
C ASP A 114 -11.64 27.01 -1.50
N THR A 115 -12.33 26.89 -0.36
CA THR A 115 -13.54 27.68 -0.04
C THR A 115 -13.25 29.18 -0.09
N TYR A 116 -12.11 29.61 0.46
CA TYR A 116 -11.69 31.00 0.41
C TYR A 116 -11.41 31.49 -1.02
N ALA A 117 -10.71 30.68 -1.84
CA ALA A 117 -10.43 31.01 -3.23
C ALA A 117 -11.72 31.14 -4.07
N GLU A 118 -12.66 30.21 -3.90
CA GLU A 118 -13.97 30.23 -4.57
C GLU A 118 -14.77 31.48 -4.23
N SER A 119 -14.81 31.88 -2.96
CA SER A 119 -15.51 33.10 -2.52
C SER A 119 -15.00 34.38 -3.20
N ARG A 120 -13.73 34.38 -3.62
CA ARG A 120 -13.05 35.48 -4.31
C ARG A 120 -12.96 35.29 -5.82
N ARG A 121 -13.51 34.20 -6.37
CA ARG A 121 -13.35 33.77 -7.77
C ARG A 121 -11.88 33.68 -8.20
N ASN A 122 -11.01 33.30 -7.26
CA ASN A 122 -9.60 33.05 -7.51
C ASN A 122 -9.38 31.61 -7.98
N LYS A 123 -8.23 31.37 -8.62
CA LYS A 123 -7.79 30.01 -8.93
C LYS A 123 -7.54 29.24 -7.63
N LEU A 124 -7.97 27.98 -7.61
CA LEU A 124 -7.71 27.08 -6.49
C LEU A 124 -6.20 26.92 -6.23
N PRO A 125 -5.77 26.87 -4.96
CA PRO A 125 -4.39 26.59 -4.60
C PRO A 125 -3.92 25.25 -5.17
N HIS A 126 -2.61 25.15 -5.41
CA HIS A 126 -2.02 23.87 -5.79
C HIS A 126 -2.02 22.91 -4.59
N ALA A 127 -2.63 21.74 -4.74
CA ALA A 127 -2.63 20.68 -3.74
C ALA A 127 -2.44 19.31 -4.41
N LEU A 128 -1.88 18.36 -3.67
CA LEU A 128 -1.81 16.96 -4.12
C LEU A 128 -3.20 16.34 -4.10
N HIS A 129 -3.43 15.34 -4.95
CA HIS A 129 -4.76 14.72 -5.11
C HIS A 129 -5.34 14.21 -3.78
N TRP A 130 -4.54 13.50 -2.98
CA TRP A 130 -4.98 12.99 -1.66
C TRP A 130 -5.40 14.09 -0.67
N MET A 131 -4.96 15.34 -0.84
CA MET A 131 -5.39 16.45 0.03
C MET A 131 -6.79 16.94 -0.28
N ARG A 132 -7.37 16.49 -1.40
CA ARG A 132 -8.77 16.72 -1.79
C ARG A 132 -9.59 15.43 -1.76
N SER A 133 -9.06 14.36 -1.16
CA SER A 133 -9.82 13.14 -0.90
C SER A 133 -10.30 13.10 0.56
N ASP A 134 -11.05 12.06 0.91
CA ASP A 134 -11.52 11.81 2.28
C ASP A 134 -10.44 11.19 3.19
N GLY A 135 -9.19 11.09 2.71
CA GLY A 135 -8.10 10.42 3.41
C GLY A 135 -8.16 8.90 3.29
N LEU A 136 -7.65 8.19 4.31
CA LEU A 136 -7.66 6.72 4.38
C LEU A 136 -8.76 6.26 5.35
N THR A 137 -9.72 5.51 4.84
CA THR A 137 -10.80 4.88 5.59
C THR A 137 -10.35 3.59 6.29
N THR A 138 -11.19 3.05 7.17
CA THR A 138 -10.95 1.74 7.81
C THR A 138 -10.80 0.62 6.76
N HIS A 139 -11.58 0.68 5.68
CA HIS A 139 -11.47 -0.29 4.59
C HIS A 139 -10.13 -0.17 3.86
N ASP A 140 -9.66 1.05 3.60
CA ASP A 140 -8.36 1.29 2.96
C ASP A 140 -7.20 0.71 3.80
N TRP A 141 -7.28 0.84 5.12
CA TRP A 141 -6.30 0.24 6.03
C TRP A 141 -6.37 -1.29 6.06
N ALA A 142 -7.55 -1.88 5.87
CA ALA A 142 -7.67 -3.32 5.68
C ALA A 142 -6.97 -3.76 4.39
N VAL A 143 -7.17 -3.03 3.28
CA VAL A 143 -6.46 -3.28 2.00
C VAL A 143 -4.93 -3.17 2.17
N VAL A 144 -4.44 -2.14 2.88
CA VAL A 144 -3.00 -2.00 3.18
C VAL A 144 -2.49 -3.22 3.96
N THR A 145 -3.25 -3.72 4.92
CA THR A 145 -2.89 -4.88 5.74
C THR A 145 -2.86 -6.17 4.91
N GLU A 146 -3.86 -6.39 4.06
CA GLU A 146 -3.89 -7.52 3.12
C GLU A 146 -2.67 -7.52 2.19
N TYR A 147 -2.23 -6.32 1.77
CA TYR A 147 -1.03 -6.15 0.94
C TYR A 147 0.26 -6.43 1.71
N ILE A 148 0.35 -6.04 2.99
CA ILE A 148 1.47 -6.41 3.86
C ILE A 148 1.56 -7.93 3.97
N ASP A 149 0.44 -8.61 4.23
CA ASP A 149 0.41 -10.07 4.32
C ASP A 149 0.76 -10.74 2.99
N ALA A 150 0.40 -10.12 1.85
CA ALA A 150 0.82 -10.62 0.54
C ALA A 150 2.33 -10.53 0.34
N LEU A 151 2.95 -9.47 0.82
CA LEU A 151 4.39 -9.24 0.67
C LEU A 151 5.25 -9.97 1.73
N LYS A 152 4.65 -10.37 2.85
CA LYS A 152 5.33 -11.03 3.98
C LYS A 152 6.12 -12.30 3.60
N PRO A 153 5.56 -13.29 2.87
CA PRO A 153 6.33 -14.49 2.50
C PRO A 153 7.52 -14.14 1.59
N LEU A 154 7.35 -13.19 0.66
CA LEU A 154 8.42 -12.71 -0.20
C LEU A 154 9.54 -12.04 0.62
N LYS A 155 9.18 -11.34 1.71
CA LYS A 155 10.14 -10.64 2.57
C LYS A 155 11.00 -11.64 3.32
N ALA A 156 10.35 -12.67 3.86
CA ALA A 156 11.01 -13.79 4.52
C ALA A 156 11.94 -14.54 3.56
N ALA A 157 11.42 -14.89 2.38
CA ALA A 157 12.18 -15.55 1.31
C ALA A 157 13.41 -14.74 0.90
N THR A 158 13.25 -13.44 0.64
CA THR A 158 14.37 -12.59 0.24
C THR A 158 15.40 -12.44 1.35
N LYS A 159 14.98 -12.31 2.61
CA LYS A 159 15.93 -12.27 3.74
C LYS A 159 16.71 -13.59 3.84
N ARG A 160 16.05 -14.72 3.62
CA ARG A 160 16.66 -16.05 3.65
C ARG A 160 17.66 -16.26 2.52
N LEU A 161 17.25 -15.96 1.28
CA LEU A 161 18.08 -16.14 0.08
C LEU A 161 19.23 -15.12 -0.03
N LYS A 162 19.05 -13.88 0.47
CA LYS A 162 20.14 -12.89 0.51
C LYS A 162 21.19 -13.19 1.57
N ARG A 163 20.88 -14.01 2.58
CA ARG A 163 21.83 -14.33 3.65
C ARG A 163 22.90 -15.26 3.10
N ARG A 164 23.96 -14.68 2.51
CA ARG A 164 25.21 -15.40 2.19
C ARG A 164 25.85 -15.83 3.50
N GLY A 165 25.45 -16.98 4.04
CA GLY A 165 25.98 -17.45 5.31
C GLY A 165 27.47 -17.78 5.19
N ASN A 166 28.22 -17.58 6.27
CA ASN A 166 29.64 -17.93 6.38
C ASN A 166 29.94 -19.41 6.08
N SER A 167 28.94 -20.28 6.03
CA SER A 167 29.08 -21.73 5.90
C SER A 167 28.84 -22.29 4.49
N GLY A 168 28.76 -21.47 3.44
CA GLY A 168 28.70 -21.95 2.04
C GLY A 168 27.46 -22.75 1.62
N ARG A 169 26.53 -23.04 2.55
CA ARG A 169 25.29 -23.80 2.29
C ARG A 169 24.13 -22.95 1.76
N PHE A 170 24.15 -21.64 2.02
CA PHE A 170 23.02 -20.72 1.74
C PHE A 170 22.91 -20.25 0.28
N SER A 171 23.22 -21.12 -0.67
CA SER A 171 23.07 -20.85 -2.11
C SER A 171 22.85 -22.15 -2.91
N CYS A 172 22.58 -23.26 -2.24
CA CYS A 172 22.29 -24.53 -2.91
C CYS A 172 20.88 -24.49 -3.51
N ILE A 173 20.73 -24.99 -4.74
CA ILE A 173 19.45 -25.12 -5.45
C ILE A 173 18.36 -25.75 -4.55
N ALA A 174 18.74 -26.70 -3.69
CA ALA A 174 17.83 -27.33 -2.73
C ALA A 174 17.15 -26.32 -1.77
N GLU A 175 17.86 -25.29 -1.30
CA GLU A 175 17.24 -24.25 -0.46
C GLU A 175 16.29 -23.35 -1.25
N VAL A 176 16.60 -23.11 -2.53
CA VAL A 176 15.73 -22.33 -3.42
C VAL A 176 14.38 -23.03 -3.58
N ILE A 177 14.40 -24.34 -3.87
CA ILE A 177 13.17 -25.14 -4.02
C ILE A 177 12.30 -25.05 -2.76
N LEU A 178 12.87 -25.25 -1.58
CA LEU A 178 12.13 -25.16 -0.30
C LEU A 178 11.55 -23.75 -0.05
N VAL A 179 12.24 -22.70 -0.48
CA VAL A 179 11.72 -21.33 -0.36
C VAL A 179 10.55 -21.10 -1.30
N PHE A 180 10.60 -21.62 -2.53
CA PHE A 180 9.47 -21.55 -3.45
C PHE A 180 8.27 -22.36 -2.97
N GLU A 181 8.49 -23.59 -2.49
CA GLU A 181 7.46 -24.42 -1.88
C GLU A 181 6.74 -23.68 -0.74
N TYR A 182 7.50 -23.02 0.15
CA TYR A 182 6.93 -22.18 1.21
C TYR A 182 6.08 -21.02 0.67
N ILE A 183 6.57 -20.30 -0.36
CA ILE A 183 5.84 -19.17 -0.94
C ILE A 183 4.53 -19.65 -1.60
N LEU A 184 4.60 -20.72 -2.39
CA LEU A 184 3.45 -21.26 -3.10
C LEU A 184 2.39 -21.78 -2.12
N ASN A 185 2.79 -22.59 -1.14
CA ASN A 185 1.89 -23.09 -0.10
C ASN A 185 1.20 -21.95 0.67
N TYR A 186 1.92 -20.85 0.95
CA TYR A 186 1.34 -19.68 1.62
C TYR A 186 0.28 -19.00 0.74
N TYR A 187 0.55 -18.80 -0.54
CA TYR A 187 -0.41 -18.15 -1.44
C TYR A 187 -1.60 -19.04 -1.79
N GLU A 188 -1.40 -20.34 -2.01
CA GLU A 188 -2.48 -21.30 -2.20
C GLU A 188 -3.43 -21.29 -1.00
N SER A 189 -2.88 -21.36 0.22
CA SER A 189 -3.68 -21.27 1.46
C SER A 189 -4.46 -19.97 1.57
N ARG A 190 -3.90 -18.85 1.08
CA ARG A 190 -4.60 -17.56 1.08
C ARG A 190 -5.70 -17.51 0.03
N VAL A 191 -5.48 -18.02 -1.17
CA VAL A 191 -6.51 -18.06 -2.23
C VAL A 191 -7.70 -18.91 -1.77
N LEU A 192 -7.46 -20.03 -1.09
CA LEU A 192 -8.53 -20.85 -0.50
C LEU A 192 -9.43 -20.07 0.48
N ALA A 193 -8.88 -19.09 1.21
CA ALA A 193 -9.69 -18.25 2.10
C ALA A 193 -10.71 -17.39 1.33
N TYR A 194 -10.53 -17.22 0.03
CA TYR A 194 -11.42 -16.47 -0.85
C TYR A 194 -12.29 -17.36 -1.76
N GLU A 195 -12.20 -18.68 -1.66
CA GLU A 195 -12.96 -19.61 -2.52
C GLU A 195 -14.48 -19.42 -2.41
N ALA A 196 -14.97 -19.00 -1.24
CA ALA A 196 -16.38 -18.73 -0.99
C ALA A 196 -16.83 -17.30 -1.37
N VAL A 197 -15.92 -16.45 -1.87
CA VAL A 197 -16.26 -15.08 -2.26
C VAL A 197 -16.87 -15.09 -3.65
N GLU A 198 -18.11 -14.64 -3.77
CA GLU A 198 -18.76 -14.44 -5.07
C GLU A 198 -18.33 -13.09 -5.65
N TYR A 199 -17.27 -13.13 -6.47
CA TYR A 199 -16.70 -11.93 -7.10
C TYR A 199 -17.65 -11.22 -8.07
N ASN A 200 -18.68 -11.91 -8.57
CA ASN A 200 -19.68 -11.36 -9.50
C ASN A 200 -20.95 -10.87 -8.80
N ALA A 201 -21.02 -10.91 -7.47
CA ALA A 201 -22.23 -10.53 -6.73
C ALA A 201 -22.50 -9.02 -6.74
N TYR A 202 -21.47 -8.19 -7.00
CA TYR A 202 -21.56 -6.74 -6.96
C TYR A 202 -21.01 -6.13 -8.25
N ASN A 203 -21.77 -5.20 -8.85
CA ASN A 203 -21.35 -4.48 -10.05
C ASN A 203 -20.13 -3.57 -9.81
N GLU A 204 -19.76 -3.29 -8.56
CA GLU A 204 -18.56 -2.53 -8.21
C GLU A 204 -17.30 -3.38 -8.03
N ALA A 205 -17.40 -4.72 -8.09
CA ALA A 205 -16.23 -5.58 -8.03
C ALA A 205 -15.36 -5.34 -9.29
N PRO A 206 -14.03 -5.20 -9.15
CA PRO A 206 -13.14 -5.13 -10.31
C PRO A 206 -13.42 -6.36 -11.18
N GLU A 207 -13.63 -6.16 -12.49
CA GLU A 207 -13.80 -7.27 -13.41
C GLU A 207 -12.67 -8.29 -13.16
N ASP A 208 -13.05 -9.56 -12.96
CA ASP A 208 -12.10 -10.63 -12.76
C ASP A 208 -11.44 -10.96 -14.12
N HIS A 209 -10.47 -10.12 -14.48
CA HIS A 209 -9.68 -10.28 -15.69
C HIS A 209 -8.87 -11.59 -15.65
N LEU A 210 -8.62 -12.20 -14.48
CA LEU A 210 -8.00 -13.53 -14.39
C LEU A 210 -8.94 -14.62 -14.90
N ALA A 211 -10.23 -14.59 -14.53
CA ALA A 211 -11.23 -15.53 -15.04
C ALA A 211 -11.50 -15.34 -16.55
N ILE A 212 -11.47 -14.10 -17.03
CA ILE A 212 -11.61 -13.78 -18.47
C ILE A 212 -10.41 -14.33 -19.25
N ASN A 213 -9.18 -14.04 -18.78
CA ASN A 213 -7.94 -14.46 -19.44
C ASN A 213 -7.73 -15.98 -19.39
N MET A 214 -8.21 -16.67 -18.34
CA MET A 214 -8.15 -18.14 -18.22
C MET A 214 -9.22 -18.86 -19.06
N ARG A 215 -10.35 -18.22 -19.39
CA ARG A 215 -11.37 -18.80 -20.30
C ARG A 215 -11.00 -18.65 -21.77
N ALA A 216 -10.11 -17.71 -22.10
CA ALA A 216 -9.63 -17.46 -23.46
C ALA A 216 -8.45 -18.36 -23.88
N ALA A 217 -7.84 -19.10 -22.94
CA ALA A 217 -6.75 -20.06 -23.17
C ALA A 217 -7.26 -21.49 -23.40
#